data_AF-A0AAD4CZT0-F1
#
_entry.id   AF-A0AAD4CZT0-F1
#
_cell.length_a   1.000
_cell.length_b   1.000
_cell.length_c   1.000
_cell.angle_alpha   90.00
_cell.angle_beta   90.00
_cell.angle_gamma   90.00
#
_symmetry.space_group_name_H-M   'P 1'
#
loop_
_entity.id
_entity.type
_entity.pdbx_description
1 polymer ?
#
loop_
_entity_poly.entity_id
_entity_poly.type
_entity_poly.pdbx_seq_one_letter_code
_entity_poly.pdbx_strand_id
1 'polypeptide(L)'
;MECTSSGDVPTVKEACTSSCTTQAGPDVCASDACACTKAGDVCSQTFPASCGYKSETVYSCSGDKTLPVEKAPCKSSTVCLTTASGPTCTPADCICKDDGSHCGSTFVEDCGLQNNTLYKCTNGALPLATKDCAPGICSANVIKGTGEFRASADDKCIDQCACKEENVPICASAFDPVCNYDNKTLMTCGNVGGVPTVKETCTLSCTMQPGPDVCTFNPCTCTKVGDACGESFPSTCGLDKDTVYSCAADKALPQKKIACDE
;
A
#
# COMPACT_ATOMS: atom_id res chain seq x y z
N MET A 1 -27.08 23.96 -43.86
CA MET A 1 -27.60 25.34 -44.08
C MET A 1 -28.95 25.44 -43.41
N GLU A 2 -29.44 26.65 -43.11
CA GLU A 2 -30.79 26.86 -42.59
C GLU A 2 -31.57 27.83 -43.48
N CYS A 3 -32.86 27.54 -43.66
CA CYS A 3 -33.82 28.43 -44.33
C CYS A 3 -34.92 28.75 -43.32
N THR A 4 -35.14 30.02 -43.04
CA THR A 4 -36.15 30.48 -42.08
C THR A 4 -37.55 30.53 -42.68
N SER A 5 -37.67 30.75 -43.99
CA SER A 5 -38.91 30.73 -44.76
C SER A 5 -38.71 30.16 -46.16
N SER A 6 -39.80 29.72 -46.80
CA SER A 6 -39.76 29.29 -48.20
C SER A 6 -39.38 30.47 -49.11
N GLY A 7 -38.34 30.31 -49.91
CA GLY A 7 -37.81 31.33 -50.80
C GLY A 7 -36.65 32.17 -50.24
N ASP A 8 -36.26 31.97 -48.98
CA ASP A 8 -35.08 32.63 -48.41
C ASP A 8 -33.77 32.12 -49.03
N VAL A 9 -32.77 33.01 -49.08
CA VAL A 9 -31.39 32.61 -49.39
C VAL A 9 -30.87 31.80 -48.19
N PRO A 10 -30.44 30.53 -48.39
CA PRO A 10 -29.93 29.71 -47.29
C PRO A 10 -28.75 30.38 -46.61
N THR A 11 -28.79 30.50 -45.29
CA THR A 11 -27.63 30.92 -44.50
C THR A 11 -26.85 29.71 -44.00
N VAL A 12 -25.53 29.85 -43.93
CA VAL A 12 -24.67 28.79 -43.39
C VAL A 12 -24.89 28.73 -41.88
N LYS A 13 -25.58 27.68 -41.43
CA LYS A 13 -25.75 27.37 -40.00
C LYS A 13 -24.43 26.99 -39.34
N GLU A 14 -23.78 25.96 -39.89
CA GLU A 14 -22.46 25.48 -39.47
C GLU A 14 -21.73 24.90 -40.69
N ALA A 15 -20.40 24.97 -40.68
CA ALA A 15 -19.56 24.30 -41.67
C ALA A 15 -19.08 22.97 -41.08
N CYS A 16 -19.36 21.86 -41.76
CA CYS A 16 -18.89 20.55 -41.32
C CYS A 16 -17.39 20.42 -41.58
N THR A 17 -16.64 19.95 -40.58
CA THR A 17 -15.19 19.73 -40.68
C THR A 17 -14.84 18.47 -41.47
N SER A 18 -15.67 17.42 -41.40
CA SER A 18 -15.44 16.14 -42.10
C SER A 18 -16.40 15.93 -43.28
N SER A 19 -17.68 15.76 -43.00
CA SER A 19 -18.74 15.53 -44.00
C SER A 19 -20.11 15.93 -43.46
N CYS A 20 -21.06 16.14 -44.36
CA CYS A 20 -22.46 16.47 -44.05
C CYS A 20 -23.33 15.27 -44.43
N THR A 21 -24.11 14.74 -43.49
CA THR A 21 -25.06 13.66 -43.75
C THR A 21 -26.42 14.26 -44.06
N THR A 22 -26.88 14.07 -45.29
CA THR A 22 -28.22 14.50 -45.72
C THR A 22 -29.28 13.54 -45.19
N GLN A 23 -30.35 14.06 -44.57
CA GLN A 23 -31.44 13.24 -44.03
C GLN A 23 -32.81 13.90 -44.22
N ALA A 24 -33.91 13.19 -43.92
CA ALA A 24 -35.27 13.72 -44.05
C ALA A 24 -35.61 14.86 -43.06
N GLY A 25 -34.69 15.18 -42.14
CA GLY A 25 -34.74 16.31 -41.23
C GLY A 25 -33.55 17.27 -41.43
N PRO A 26 -33.17 18.08 -40.44
CA PRO A 26 -31.96 18.90 -40.54
C PRO A 26 -30.73 18.05 -40.83
N ASP A 27 -29.98 18.40 -41.86
CA ASP A 27 -28.69 17.75 -42.14
C ASP A 27 -27.78 17.88 -40.92
N VAL A 28 -27.02 16.83 -40.64
CA VAL A 28 -26.10 16.79 -39.50
C VAL A 28 -24.68 16.66 -40.00
N CYS A 29 -23.78 17.44 -39.43
CA CYS A 29 -22.36 17.20 -39.65
C CYS A 29 -21.99 15.85 -39.03
N ALA A 30 -21.32 15.00 -39.82
CA ALA A 30 -20.70 13.80 -39.30
C ALA A 30 -19.69 14.22 -38.23
N SER A 31 -19.76 13.57 -37.07
CA SER A 31 -18.79 13.81 -36.00
C SER A 31 -17.40 13.41 -36.52
N ASP A 32 -16.51 14.38 -36.66
CA ASP A 32 -15.09 14.10 -36.84
C ASP A 32 -14.54 13.55 -35.53
N ALA A 33 -14.14 12.28 -35.51
CA ALA A 33 -13.61 11.63 -34.32
C ALA A 33 -12.27 12.25 -33.85
N CYS A 34 -11.63 13.05 -34.69
CA CYS A 34 -10.42 13.81 -34.39
C CYS A 34 -10.71 15.24 -33.89
N ALA A 35 -11.97 15.70 -33.94
CA ALA A 35 -12.34 17.00 -33.42
C ALA A 35 -12.62 16.94 -31.91
N CYS A 36 -12.41 18.08 -31.25
CA CYS A 36 -12.73 18.27 -29.85
C CYS A 36 -14.24 18.21 -29.60
N THR A 37 -14.65 17.68 -28.45
CA THR A 37 -16.06 17.63 -28.02
C THR A 37 -16.46 18.78 -27.09
N LYS A 38 -15.46 19.51 -26.57
CA LYS A 38 -15.62 20.67 -25.69
C LYS A 38 -14.36 21.54 -25.71
N ALA A 39 -14.50 22.79 -25.31
CA ALA A 39 -13.36 23.66 -25.06
C ALA A 39 -12.54 23.17 -23.84
N GLY A 40 -11.23 23.40 -23.88
CA GLY A 40 -10.28 23.04 -22.83
C GLY A 40 -9.09 22.26 -23.36
N ASP A 41 -8.14 21.97 -22.48
CA ASP A 41 -6.99 21.14 -22.86
C ASP A 41 -7.34 19.66 -22.72
N VAL A 42 -6.75 18.83 -23.58
CA VAL A 42 -6.87 17.36 -23.57
C VAL A 42 -5.53 16.70 -23.88
N CYS A 43 -5.37 15.44 -23.48
CA CYS A 43 -4.20 14.65 -23.86
C CYS A 43 -4.41 13.98 -25.21
N SER A 44 -3.34 13.82 -26.00
CA SER A 44 -3.37 13.11 -27.30
C SER A 44 -4.12 11.77 -27.30
N GLN A 45 -4.03 11.00 -26.20
CA GLN A 45 -4.69 9.71 -26.02
C GLN A 45 -6.23 9.77 -25.99
N THR A 46 -6.84 10.96 -25.86
CA THR A 46 -8.31 11.10 -25.95
C THR A 46 -8.82 10.99 -27.38
N PHE A 47 -7.93 11.11 -28.37
CA PHE A 47 -8.26 10.99 -29.77
C PHE A 47 -7.93 9.59 -30.30
N PRO A 48 -8.68 9.07 -31.28
CA PRO A 48 -8.31 7.83 -31.98
C PRO A 48 -6.91 7.92 -32.58
N ALA A 49 -6.17 6.81 -32.55
CA ALA A 49 -4.83 6.74 -33.13
C ALA A 49 -4.80 7.09 -34.63
N SER A 50 -5.91 6.89 -35.35
CA SER A 50 -6.07 7.26 -36.76
C SER A 50 -5.94 8.76 -37.04
N CYS A 51 -6.06 9.61 -36.01
CA CYS A 51 -5.93 11.05 -36.15
C CYS A 51 -4.47 11.52 -36.34
N GLY A 52 -3.48 10.67 -36.05
CA GLY A 52 -2.07 10.98 -36.28
C GLY A 52 -1.50 12.09 -35.39
N TYR A 53 -2.18 12.44 -34.30
CA TYR A 53 -1.66 13.37 -33.30
C TYR A 53 -0.43 12.77 -32.60
N LYS A 54 0.51 13.63 -32.22
CA LYS A 54 1.73 13.21 -31.52
C LYS A 54 1.34 12.64 -30.16
N SER A 55 1.86 11.45 -29.84
CA SER A 55 1.68 10.84 -28.52
C SER A 55 2.29 11.71 -27.42
N GLU A 56 1.82 11.53 -26.18
CA GLU A 56 2.33 12.25 -25.01
C GLU A 56 2.37 13.77 -25.17
N THR A 57 1.35 14.31 -25.82
CA THR A 57 1.26 15.76 -26.09
C THR A 57 -0.06 16.30 -25.56
N VAL A 58 -0.01 17.48 -24.95
CA VAL A 58 -1.19 18.24 -24.55
C VAL A 58 -1.67 19.08 -25.74
N TYR A 59 -2.95 18.96 -26.05
CA TYR A 59 -3.64 19.70 -27.08
C TYR A 59 -4.67 20.64 -26.47
N SER A 60 -4.89 21.80 -27.10
CA SER A 60 -5.90 22.78 -26.68
C SER A 60 -7.06 22.80 -27.67
N CYS A 61 -8.28 22.72 -27.14
CA CYS A 61 -9.52 22.79 -27.88
C CYS A 61 -10.20 24.14 -27.65
N SER A 62 -10.49 24.88 -28.73
CA SER A 62 -11.17 26.18 -28.64
C SER A 62 -12.69 26.05 -28.50
N GLY A 63 -13.27 24.91 -28.89
CA GLY A 63 -14.71 24.68 -28.81
C GLY A 63 -15.10 23.24 -29.17
N ASP A 64 -16.41 22.99 -29.19
CA ASP A 64 -16.96 21.77 -29.76
C ASP A 64 -16.75 21.75 -31.28
N LYS A 65 -16.47 20.56 -31.83
CA LYS A 65 -16.17 20.28 -33.24
C LYS A 65 -14.95 21.01 -33.83
N THR A 66 -14.10 21.63 -33.02
CA THR A 66 -12.85 22.27 -33.49
C THR A 66 -11.70 21.27 -33.51
N LEU A 67 -10.77 21.40 -34.47
CA LEU A 67 -9.55 20.60 -34.45
C LEU A 67 -8.63 21.04 -33.29
N PRO A 68 -8.04 20.10 -32.54
CA PRO A 68 -7.12 20.42 -31.46
C PRO A 68 -5.84 21.10 -31.98
N VAL A 69 -5.35 22.08 -31.24
CA VAL A 69 -4.06 22.75 -31.51
C VAL A 69 -3.01 22.24 -30.54
N GLU A 70 -1.86 21.79 -31.04
CA GLU A 70 -0.73 21.35 -30.21
C GLU A 70 -0.31 22.48 -29.27
N LYS A 71 -0.35 22.22 -27.96
CA LYS A 71 0.02 23.22 -26.94
C LYS A 71 1.46 23.02 -26.48
N ALA A 72 1.78 21.82 -26.02
CA ALA A 72 3.14 21.45 -25.63
C ALA A 72 3.30 19.93 -25.57
N PRO A 73 4.43 19.38 -26.05
CA PRO A 73 4.79 17.98 -25.79
C PRO A 73 5.16 17.80 -24.32
N CYS A 74 4.84 16.63 -23.76
CA CYS A 74 5.34 16.23 -22.46
C CYS A 74 6.86 15.98 -22.54
N LYS A 75 7.57 16.24 -21.44
CA LYS A 75 9.03 16.02 -21.38
C LYS A 75 9.34 14.52 -21.53
N SER A 76 10.53 14.19 -22.02
CA SER A 76 11.04 12.82 -22.03
C SER A 76 10.88 12.18 -20.65
N SER A 77 10.30 10.98 -20.58
CA SER A 77 9.89 10.21 -19.38
C SER A 77 8.55 10.56 -18.72
N THR A 78 7.77 11.47 -19.30
CA THR A 78 6.41 11.78 -18.83
C THR A 78 5.35 11.34 -19.84
N VAL A 79 4.18 10.99 -19.34
CA VAL A 79 3.00 10.56 -20.09
C VAL A 79 1.89 11.58 -19.87
N CYS A 80 1.14 11.92 -20.91
CA CYS A 80 0.01 12.83 -20.81
C CYS A 80 -1.22 12.09 -20.30
N LEU A 81 -1.63 12.38 -19.07
CA LEU A 81 -2.84 11.82 -18.46
C LEU A 81 -3.90 12.89 -18.23
N THR A 82 -5.16 12.52 -18.45
CA THR A 82 -6.30 13.38 -18.12
C THR A 82 -6.75 13.10 -16.69
N THR A 83 -6.65 14.10 -15.83
CA THR A 83 -7.06 14.03 -14.42
C THR A 83 -8.33 14.86 -14.18
N ALA A 84 -8.87 14.82 -12.96
CA ALA A 84 -9.99 15.69 -12.57
C ALA A 84 -9.65 17.18 -12.71
N SER A 85 -8.36 17.55 -12.58
CA SER A 85 -7.86 18.92 -12.74
C SER A 85 -7.53 19.29 -14.19
N GLY A 86 -7.69 18.37 -15.14
CA GLY A 86 -7.32 18.53 -16.55
C GLY A 86 -6.14 17.66 -16.98
N PRO A 87 -5.68 17.80 -18.24
CA PRO A 87 -4.53 17.07 -18.75
C PRO A 87 -3.23 17.55 -18.10
N THR A 88 -2.38 16.60 -17.72
CA THR A 88 -1.08 16.88 -17.14
C THR A 88 -0.05 15.88 -17.65
N CYS A 89 1.21 16.31 -17.71
CA CYS A 89 2.33 15.42 -18.00
C CYS A 89 2.83 14.81 -16.68
N THR A 90 2.57 13.54 -16.48
CA THR A 90 2.94 12.79 -15.28
C THR A 90 4.18 11.93 -15.55
N PRO A 91 5.18 11.87 -14.67
CA PRO A 91 6.27 10.89 -14.79
C PRO A 91 5.74 9.47 -14.93
N ALA A 92 6.33 8.68 -15.84
CA ALA A 92 5.89 7.31 -16.10
C ALA A 92 5.95 6.40 -14.86
N ASP A 93 6.87 6.68 -13.93
CA ASP A 93 7.00 5.93 -12.68
C ASP A 93 5.92 6.27 -11.63
N CYS A 94 5.09 7.28 -11.88
CA CYS A 94 3.94 7.63 -11.06
C CYS A 94 2.62 7.06 -11.58
N ILE A 95 2.69 6.21 -12.61
CA ILE A 95 1.55 5.59 -13.25
C ILE A 95 1.51 4.12 -12.85
N CYS A 96 0.31 3.62 -12.59
CA CYS A 96 0.11 2.22 -12.28
C CYS A 96 0.51 1.34 -13.47
N LYS A 97 1.45 0.41 -13.22
CA LYS A 97 1.98 -0.53 -14.23
C LYS A 97 1.13 -1.81 -14.36
N ASP A 98 0.24 -2.02 -13.39
CA ASP A 98 -0.68 -3.15 -13.33
C ASP A 98 -1.96 -2.74 -12.57
N ASP A 99 -2.99 -3.58 -12.64
CA ASP A 99 -4.20 -3.44 -11.84
C ASP A 99 -3.96 -4.04 -10.45
N GLY A 100 -4.39 -3.36 -9.38
CA GLY A 100 -4.19 -3.87 -8.03
C GLY A 100 -4.35 -2.82 -6.94
N SER A 101 -3.96 -3.15 -5.73
CA SER A 101 -3.75 -2.19 -4.65
C SER A 101 -2.26 -2.10 -4.34
N HIS A 102 -1.72 -0.89 -4.28
CA HIS A 102 -0.31 -0.63 -4.03
C HIS A 102 -0.13 0.41 -2.93
N CYS A 103 0.90 0.25 -2.12
CA CYS A 103 1.28 1.25 -1.13
C CYS A 103 1.90 2.46 -1.81
N GLY A 104 1.65 3.67 -1.29
CA GLY A 104 2.29 4.88 -1.80
C GLY A 104 3.82 4.79 -1.82
N SER A 105 4.40 4.00 -0.89
CA SER A 105 5.84 3.74 -0.80
C SER A 105 6.42 2.89 -1.94
N THR A 106 5.58 2.25 -2.78
CA THR A 106 6.06 1.52 -3.97
C THR A 106 6.30 2.43 -5.16
N PHE A 107 5.85 3.69 -5.09
CA PHE A 107 6.07 4.71 -6.11
C PHE A 107 7.28 5.57 -5.75
N VAL A 108 7.88 6.24 -6.74
CA VAL A 108 8.99 7.17 -6.48
C VAL A 108 8.50 8.39 -5.71
N GLU A 109 9.34 8.95 -4.84
CA GLU A 109 8.98 10.05 -3.93
C GLU A 109 8.46 11.29 -4.69
N ASP A 110 9.00 11.54 -5.89
CA ASP A 110 8.61 12.65 -6.77
C ASP A 110 7.14 12.60 -7.22
N CYS A 111 6.46 11.47 -7.04
CA CYS A 111 5.03 11.34 -7.31
C CYS A 111 4.14 12.05 -6.27
N GLY A 112 4.70 12.42 -5.10
CA GLY A 112 3.97 13.09 -4.03
C GLY A 112 2.89 12.22 -3.37
N LEU A 113 2.98 10.90 -3.50
CA LEU A 113 2.06 9.95 -2.86
C LEU A 113 2.46 9.73 -1.40
N GLN A 114 1.47 9.55 -0.53
CA GLN A 114 1.73 9.31 0.88
C GLN A 114 2.15 7.85 1.09
N ASN A 115 3.37 7.64 1.61
CA ASN A 115 3.96 6.31 1.80
C ASN A 115 3.06 5.32 2.55
N ASN A 116 2.25 5.81 3.50
CA ASN A 116 1.37 4.98 4.34
C ASN A 116 -0.08 4.89 3.84
N THR A 117 -0.35 5.30 2.61
CA THR A 117 -1.67 5.20 1.99
C THR A 117 -1.71 4.07 0.99
N LEU A 118 -2.79 3.30 1.01
CA LEU A 118 -3.11 2.30 0.01
C LEU A 118 -3.82 2.96 -1.18
N TYR A 119 -3.30 2.73 -2.37
CA TYR A 119 -3.82 3.27 -3.62
C TYR A 119 -4.40 2.14 -4.47
N LYS A 120 -5.58 2.36 -5.05
CA LYS A 120 -6.12 1.50 -6.10
C LYS A 120 -5.48 1.90 -7.42
N CYS A 121 -4.92 0.91 -8.09
CA CYS A 121 -4.34 1.04 -9.40
C CYS A 121 -5.21 0.41 -10.48
N THR A 122 -5.26 1.12 -11.60
CA THR A 122 -5.70 0.62 -12.89
C THR A 122 -4.57 0.85 -13.88
N ASN A 123 -4.20 -0.17 -14.65
CA ASN A 123 -3.06 -0.14 -15.55
C ASN A 123 -3.14 1.08 -16.49
N GLY A 124 -2.07 1.88 -16.53
CA GLY A 124 -1.97 3.11 -17.33
C GLY A 124 -2.65 4.34 -16.73
N ALA A 125 -3.27 4.23 -15.55
CA ALA A 125 -3.90 5.35 -14.85
C ALA A 125 -3.06 5.83 -13.65
N LEU A 126 -3.42 7.01 -13.12
CA LEU A 126 -2.86 7.47 -11.85
C LEU A 126 -3.41 6.64 -10.69
N PRO A 127 -2.57 6.36 -9.67
CA PRO A 127 -3.01 5.70 -8.46
C PRO A 127 -4.06 6.56 -7.73
N LEU A 128 -5.18 5.93 -7.36
CA LEU A 128 -6.26 6.59 -6.62
C LEU A 128 -6.17 6.22 -5.15
N ALA A 129 -5.98 7.20 -4.26
CA ALA A 129 -5.95 6.95 -2.82
C ALA A 129 -7.27 6.30 -2.37
N THR A 130 -7.17 5.17 -1.68
CA THR A 130 -8.35 4.45 -1.18
C THR A 130 -8.43 4.42 0.34
N LYS A 131 -7.29 4.26 1.01
CA LYS A 131 -7.27 4.10 2.46
C LYS A 131 -5.93 4.57 3.02
N ASP A 132 -5.96 5.49 3.99
CA ASP A 132 -4.81 5.74 4.85
C ASP A 132 -4.66 4.57 5.83
N CYS A 133 -3.48 3.98 5.91
CA CYS A 133 -3.21 2.87 6.79
C CYS A 133 -2.88 3.31 8.23
N ALA A 134 -2.77 4.60 8.51
CA ALA A 134 -2.46 5.11 9.85
C ALA A 134 -3.50 4.66 10.91
N PRO A 135 -3.06 4.26 12.12
CA PRO A 135 -1.69 4.25 12.63
C PRO A 135 -0.86 3.00 12.22
N GLY A 136 -1.45 2.07 11.49
CA GLY A 136 -0.77 0.90 10.91
C GLY A 136 0.23 1.23 9.79
N ILE A 137 0.71 0.19 9.13
CA ILE A 137 1.62 0.29 7.99
C ILE A 137 0.95 -0.20 6.71
N CYS A 138 1.16 0.50 5.62
CA CYS A 138 0.93 -0.07 4.30
C CYS A 138 2.07 -1.06 4.01
N SER A 139 1.75 -2.35 3.98
CA SER A 139 2.71 -3.40 3.69
C SER A 139 2.64 -3.78 2.23
N ALA A 140 3.71 -3.47 1.51
CA ALA A 140 3.91 -3.99 0.18
C ALA A 140 3.99 -5.52 0.25
N ASN A 141 3.19 -6.22 -0.56
CA ASN A 141 3.15 -7.67 -0.64
C ASN A 141 4.37 -8.16 -1.45
N VAL A 142 5.56 -7.79 -1.01
CA VAL A 142 6.81 -8.21 -1.62
C VAL A 142 7.12 -9.59 -1.04
N ILE A 143 6.69 -10.65 -1.71
CA ILE A 143 7.29 -11.96 -1.47
C ILE A 143 8.78 -11.75 -1.73
N LYS A 144 9.60 -11.92 -0.69
CA LYS A 144 11.06 -11.75 -0.71
C LYS A 144 11.68 -12.91 -1.50
N GLY A 145 11.35 -13.01 -2.78
CA GLY A 145 11.86 -13.94 -3.76
C GLY A 145 12.67 -13.18 -4.80
N THR A 146 13.89 -13.64 -5.03
CA THR A 146 14.84 -13.11 -6.00
C THR A 146 14.19 -12.83 -7.36
N GLY A 147 14.46 -11.62 -7.89
CA GLY A 147 13.81 -10.96 -9.02
C GLY A 147 13.24 -11.87 -10.12
N GLU A 148 11.92 -11.74 -10.33
CA GLU A 148 11.15 -11.84 -11.59
C GLU A 148 9.70 -12.30 -11.35
N PHE A 149 9.41 -12.90 -10.19
CA PHE A 149 8.04 -13.22 -9.79
C PHE A 149 7.53 -12.23 -8.72
N ARG A 150 6.92 -11.14 -9.16
CA ARG A 150 5.95 -10.41 -8.33
C ARG A 150 4.64 -11.17 -8.45
N ALA A 151 4.31 -12.00 -7.47
CA ALA A 151 2.93 -12.46 -7.35
C ALA A 151 2.06 -11.20 -7.28
N SER A 152 1.01 -11.15 -8.10
CA SER A 152 0.01 -10.08 -8.18
C SER A 152 -0.86 -10.03 -6.91
N ALA A 153 -0.23 -10.07 -5.74
CA ALA A 153 -0.88 -10.00 -4.45
C ALA A 153 -1.01 -8.52 -4.10
N ASP A 154 -2.25 -8.06 -3.96
CA ASP A 154 -2.56 -6.69 -3.56
C ASP A 154 -1.86 -6.32 -2.24
N ASP A 155 -1.29 -5.12 -2.19
CA ASP A 155 -0.81 -4.52 -0.95
C ASP A 155 -1.97 -4.31 0.03
N LYS A 156 -1.66 -4.33 1.32
CA LYS A 156 -2.67 -4.20 2.38
C LYS A 156 -2.21 -3.33 3.53
N CYS A 157 -3.17 -2.65 4.16
CA CYS A 157 -2.95 -2.03 5.45
C CYS A 157 -2.86 -3.11 6.53
N ILE A 158 -1.72 -3.17 7.22
CA ILE A 158 -1.51 -4.01 8.40
C ILE A 158 -1.59 -3.11 9.62
N ASP A 159 -2.42 -3.50 10.59
CA ASP A 159 -2.50 -2.79 11.87
C ASP A 159 -1.12 -2.79 12.57
N GLN A 160 -0.76 -1.70 13.24
CA GLN A 160 0.55 -1.59 13.92
C GLN A 160 0.72 -2.62 15.05
N CYS A 161 -0.38 -3.12 15.59
CA CYS A 161 -0.42 -4.17 16.60
C CYS A 161 -0.57 -5.56 16.00
N ALA A 162 -0.61 -5.68 14.67
CA ALA A 162 -0.70 -6.95 13.98
C ALA A 162 0.66 -7.48 13.52
N CYS A 163 0.68 -8.79 13.34
CA CYS A 163 1.83 -9.54 12.87
C CYS A 163 2.26 -9.15 11.46
N LYS A 164 3.55 -8.89 11.29
CA LYS A 164 4.15 -8.55 9.98
C LYS A 164 4.68 -9.78 9.23
N GLU A 165 5.06 -10.82 9.97
CA GLU A 165 5.58 -12.07 9.43
C GLU A 165 4.79 -13.25 10.00
N GLU A 166 4.57 -14.27 9.17
CA GLU A 166 3.86 -15.49 9.58
C GLU A 166 4.82 -16.47 10.27
N ASN A 167 4.37 -17.10 11.34
CA ASN A 167 5.08 -18.14 12.08
C ASN A 167 6.45 -17.73 12.64
N VAL A 168 6.73 -16.44 12.73
CA VAL A 168 7.95 -15.89 13.36
C VAL A 168 7.64 -15.42 14.78
N PRO A 169 8.26 -16.02 15.80
CA PRO A 169 8.21 -15.50 17.17
C PRO A 169 8.83 -14.11 17.23
N ILE A 170 8.13 -13.18 17.86
CA ILE A 170 8.51 -11.77 17.94
C ILE A 170 8.31 -11.25 19.37
N CYS A 171 9.24 -10.45 19.86
CA CYS A 171 9.12 -9.77 21.13
C CYS A 171 7.98 -8.76 21.08
N ALA A 172 7.14 -8.76 22.11
CA ALA A 172 6.10 -7.75 22.31
C ALA A 172 6.62 -6.31 22.22
N SER A 173 7.88 -6.07 22.59
CA SER A 173 8.56 -4.78 22.49
C SER A 173 8.81 -4.30 21.05
N ALA A 174 8.66 -5.17 20.04
CA ALA A 174 8.78 -4.81 18.64
C ALA A 174 7.52 -4.15 18.07
N PHE A 175 6.40 -4.24 18.79
CA PHE A 175 5.15 -3.56 18.44
C PHE A 175 5.13 -2.14 19.01
N ASP A 176 4.25 -1.29 18.47
CA ASP A 176 4.07 0.06 18.96
C ASP A 176 3.59 0.05 20.43
N PRO A 177 4.09 0.92 21.32
CA PRO A 177 3.64 1.01 22.71
C PRO A 177 2.13 1.16 22.89
N VAL A 178 1.43 1.76 21.93
CA VAL A 178 -0.04 1.90 21.95
C VAL A 178 -0.79 0.57 21.95
N CYS A 179 -0.13 -0.52 21.53
CA CYS A 179 -0.69 -1.87 21.55
C CYS A 179 -0.82 -2.46 22.96
N ASN A 180 -0.16 -1.84 23.96
CA ASN A 180 -0.19 -2.27 25.37
C ASN A 180 0.20 -3.74 25.59
N TYR A 181 1.10 -4.27 24.76
CA TYR A 181 1.67 -5.60 24.95
C TYR A 181 2.75 -5.58 26.03
N ASP A 182 2.80 -6.63 26.86
CA ASP A 182 3.83 -6.78 27.89
C ASP A 182 5.19 -7.01 27.23
N ASN A 183 6.11 -6.04 27.40
CA ASN A 183 7.43 -6.03 26.75
C ASN A 183 8.33 -7.22 27.07
N LYS A 184 8.03 -8.00 28.11
CA LYS A 184 8.74 -9.25 28.44
C LYS A 184 8.13 -10.48 27.79
N THR A 185 7.17 -10.31 26.89
CA THR A 185 6.47 -11.44 26.29
C THR A 185 7.01 -11.75 24.90
N LEU A 186 7.29 -13.03 24.65
CA LEU A 186 7.51 -13.55 23.31
C LEU A 186 6.16 -13.93 22.73
N MET A 187 5.83 -13.36 21.58
CA MET A 187 4.56 -13.55 20.89
C MET A 187 4.75 -14.45 19.67
N THR A 188 3.67 -15.13 19.27
CA THR A 188 3.59 -15.89 18.01
C THR A 188 2.58 -15.26 17.08
N CYS A 189 2.95 -15.23 15.81
CA CYS A 189 2.15 -14.71 14.72
C CYS A 189 1.63 -15.86 13.86
N GLY A 190 0.33 -16.12 13.92
CA GLY A 190 -0.27 -17.19 13.11
C GLY A 190 -0.45 -16.81 11.64
N ASN A 191 -0.79 -15.55 11.35
CA ASN A 191 -1.01 -15.03 9.99
C ASN A 191 -0.52 -13.58 9.91
N VAL A 192 -0.03 -13.14 8.74
CA VAL A 192 0.29 -11.72 8.49
C VAL A 192 -0.98 -10.87 8.53
N GLY A 193 -0.99 -9.85 9.39
CA GLY A 193 -2.15 -9.01 9.70
C GLY A 193 -3.01 -9.53 10.85
N GLY A 194 -2.71 -10.69 11.43
CA GLY A 194 -3.39 -11.20 12.61
C GLY A 194 -2.90 -10.56 13.90
N VAL A 195 -3.73 -10.57 14.95
CA VAL A 195 -3.33 -10.16 16.30
C VAL A 195 -2.36 -11.21 16.88
N PRO A 196 -1.19 -10.82 17.38
CA PRO A 196 -0.24 -11.75 17.97
C PRO A 196 -0.81 -12.40 19.24
N THR A 197 -0.46 -13.67 19.46
CA THR A 197 -0.81 -14.40 20.68
C THR A 197 0.42 -14.62 21.54
N VAL A 198 0.26 -14.56 22.86
CA VAL A 198 1.35 -14.86 23.80
C VAL A 198 1.83 -16.30 23.61
N LYS A 199 3.12 -16.47 23.28
CA LYS A 199 3.78 -17.78 23.21
C LYS A 199 4.33 -18.17 24.58
N GLU A 200 5.09 -17.26 25.18
CA GLU A 200 5.66 -17.42 26.51
C GLU A 200 6.06 -16.06 27.09
N THR A 201 6.04 -15.95 28.42
CA THR A 201 6.51 -14.76 29.14
C THR A 201 7.95 -14.98 29.58
N CYS A 202 8.86 -14.12 29.12
CA CYS A 202 10.26 -14.14 29.50
C CYS A 202 10.42 -13.64 30.93
N THR A 203 11.29 -14.28 31.70
CA THR A 203 11.50 -13.92 33.11
C THR A 203 12.45 -12.72 33.26
N LEU A 204 13.42 -12.58 32.33
CA LEU A 204 14.36 -11.47 32.34
C LEU A 204 13.99 -10.43 31.26
N SER A 205 14.11 -10.82 30.00
CA SER A 205 13.84 -9.96 28.84
C SER A 205 13.51 -10.79 27.61
N CYS A 206 12.82 -10.20 26.65
CA CYS A 206 12.74 -10.72 25.29
C CYS A 206 13.82 -10.04 24.44
N THR A 207 14.65 -10.81 23.74
CA THR A 207 15.77 -10.29 22.95
C THR A 207 15.41 -10.32 21.47
N MET A 208 15.40 -9.13 20.85
CA MET A 208 15.23 -8.99 19.41
C MET A 208 16.51 -9.38 18.67
N GLN A 209 16.40 -10.20 17.61
CA GLN A 209 17.56 -10.61 16.81
C GLN A 209 17.19 -10.83 15.33
N PRO A 210 18.17 -10.92 14.41
CA PRO A 210 17.88 -11.34 13.04
C PRO A 210 17.25 -12.73 13.00
N GLY A 211 15.96 -12.81 12.64
CA GLY A 211 15.18 -14.04 12.64
C GLY A 211 14.21 -14.13 13.83
N PRO A 212 13.90 -15.33 14.33
CA PRO A 212 13.02 -15.50 15.49
C PRO A 212 13.59 -14.86 16.75
N ASP A 213 12.78 -14.05 17.42
CA ASP A 213 13.14 -13.50 18.72
C ASP A 213 13.14 -14.59 19.80
N VAL A 214 13.92 -14.37 20.86
CA VAL A 214 14.10 -15.36 21.93
C VAL A 214 13.90 -14.75 23.30
N CYS A 215 13.28 -15.52 24.18
CA CYS A 215 13.26 -15.19 25.60
C CYS A 215 14.63 -15.43 26.24
N THR A 216 15.10 -14.42 26.96
CA THR A 216 16.17 -14.58 27.93
C THR A 216 15.56 -14.95 29.28
N PHE A 217 15.91 -16.12 29.77
CA PHE A 217 15.46 -16.60 31.08
C PHE A 217 16.48 -16.25 32.17
N ASN A 218 15.96 -15.99 33.36
CA ASN A 218 16.78 -15.77 34.54
C ASN A 218 17.33 -17.14 34.95
N PRO A 219 18.66 -17.32 35.03
CA PRO A 219 19.24 -18.62 35.37
C PRO A 219 18.87 -19.11 36.78
N CYS A 220 18.26 -18.24 37.59
CA CYS A 220 17.74 -18.51 38.93
C CYS A 220 16.27 -18.91 38.95
N THR A 221 15.68 -19.25 37.81
CA THR A 221 14.30 -19.76 37.75
C THR A 221 14.28 -21.28 37.72
N CYS A 222 13.15 -21.82 38.13
CA CYS A 222 12.90 -23.25 38.11
C CYS A 222 12.91 -23.81 36.70
N THR A 223 13.45 -25.01 36.50
CA THR A 223 13.45 -25.72 35.20
C THR A 223 12.34 -26.75 35.07
N LYS A 224 11.61 -27.00 36.16
CA LYS A 224 10.48 -27.92 36.25
C LYS A 224 9.59 -27.55 37.43
N VAL A 225 8.34 -27.97 37.38
CA VAL A 225 7.40 -27.91 38.51
C VAL A 225 7.85 -28.86 39.62
N GLY A 226 7.72 -28.44 40.88
CA GLY A 226 8.01 -29.26 42.05
C GLY A 226 9.03 -28.63 43.00
N ASP A 227 9.55 -29.42 43.94
CA ASP A 227 10.55 -28.97 44.88
C ASP A 227 11.98 -29.15 44.30
N ALA A 228 12.88 -28.20 44.60
CA ALA A 228 14.29 -28.26 44.24
C ALA A 228 15.16 -27.70 45.38
N CYS A 229 16.33 -28.29 45.62
CA CYS A 229 17.29 -27.77 46.59
C CYS A 229 17.96 -26.50 46.03
N GLY A 230 18.27 -25.54 46.90
CA GLY A 230 18.92 -24.29 46.51
C GLY A 230 20.28 -24.50 45.84
N GLU A 231 20.99 -25.58 46.16
CA GLU A 231 22.23 -25.98 45.48
C GLU A 231 22.07 -26.33 43.99
N SER A 232 20.85 -26.67 43.54
CA SER A 232 20.56 -26.96 42.13
C SER A 232 20.51 -25.70 41.26
N PHE A 233 20.52 -24.51 41.88
CA PHE A 233 20.55 -23.23 41.18
C PHE A 233 21.98 -22.67 41.15
N PRO A 234 22.33 -21.86 40.14
CA PRO A 234 23.62 -21.20 40.08
C PRO A 234 23.93 -20.40 41.34
N SER A 235 25.18 -20.42 41.82
CA SER A 235 25.58 -19.69 43.04
C SER A 235 25.36 -18.18 42.94
N THR A 236 25.26 -17.64 41.73
CA THR A 236 24.92 -16.22 41.46
C THR A 236 23.51 -15.85 41.89
N CYS A 237 22.65 -16.83 42.18
CA CYS A 237 21.24 -16.62 42.52
C CYS A 237 20.99 -16.22 43.98
N GLY A 238 22.00 -16.33 44.85
CA GLY A 238 21.86 -16.00 46.27
C GLY A 238 20.86 -16.87 47.03
N LEU A 239 20.51 -18.04 46.49
CA LEU A 239 19.68 -19.03 47.17
C LEU A 239 20.53 -19.82 48.17
N ASP A 240 19.95 -20.12 49.32
CA ASP A 240 20.59 -20.92 50.37
C ASP A 240 20.67 -22.38 49.89
N LYS A 241 21.90 -22.91 49.82
CA LYS A 241 22.16 -24.24 49.26
C LYS A 241 21.44 -25.34 50.03
N ASP A 242 21.27 -25.14 51.32
CA ASP A 242 20.71 -26.12 52.26
C ASP A 242 19.20 -25.91 52.49
N THR A 243 18.52 -25.23 51.56
CA THR A 243 17.07 -25.02 51.62
C THR A 243 16.34 -25.62 50.43
N VAL A 244 15.18 -26.23 50.67
CA VAL A 244 14.23 -26.63 49.63
C VAL A 244 13.37 -25.44 49.19
N TYR A 245 13.30 -25.23 47.89
CA TYR A 245 12.45 -24.24 47.25
C TYR A 245 11.33 -24.93 46.45
N SER A 246 10.13 -24.36 46.49
CA SER A 246 8.97 -24.78 45.71
C SER A 246 8.89 -24.00 44.40
N CYS A 247 8.72 -24.73 43.30
CA CYS A 247 8.54 -24.21 41.95
C CYS A 247 7.11 -24.44 41.47
N ALA A 248 6.32 -23.36 41.43
CA ALA A 248 4.92 -23.43 41.03
C ALA A 248 4.71 -23.73 39.53
N ALA A 249 5.67 -23.35 38.68
CA ALA A 249 5.65 -23.54 37.24
C ALA A 249 7.08 -23.71 36.70
N ASP A 250 7.21 -24.28 35.50
CA ASP A 250 8.46 -24.15 34.73
C ASP A 250 8.78 -22.66 34.53
N LYS A 251 10.05 -22.29 34.71
CA LYS A 251 10.60 -20.92 34.63
C LYS A 251 10.08 -19.95 35.71
N ALA A 252 9.35 -20.40 36.73
CA ALA A 252 8.96 -19.53 37.85
C ALA A 252 10.14 -19.20 38.77
N LEU A 253 10.04 -18.10 39.53
CA LEU A 253 10.99 -17.82 40.62
C LEU A 253 10.75 -18.81 41.78
N PRO A 254 11.81 -19.44 42.31
CA PRO A 254 11.69 -20.39 43.41
C PRO A 254 11.22 -19.70 44.71
N GLN A 255 10.27 -20.31 45.40
CA GLN A 255 9.77 -19.83 46.70
C GLN A 255 10.33 -20.69 47.83
N LYS A 256 10.96 -20.07 48.83
CA LYS A 256 11.54 -20.78 49.98
C LYS A 256 10.45 -21.60 50.68
N LYS A 257 10.64 -22.92 50.84
CA LYS A 257 9.67 -23.82 51.47
C LYS A 257 10.10 -24.15 52.90
N ILE A 258 11.09 -25.01 53.07
CA ILE A 258 11.64 -25.48 54.37
C ILE A 258 13.13 -25.80 54.17
N ALA A 259 13.97 -25.66 55.20
CA ALA A 259 15.36 -26.10 55.16
C ALA A 259 15.45 -27.60 54.78
N CYS A 260 16.48 -28.00 54.03
CA CYS A 260 16.79 -29.41 53.85
C CYS A 260 17.20 -29.95 55.22
N ASP A 261 16.39 -30.82 55.83
CA ASP A 261 16.83 -31.56 57.02
C ASP A 261 17.96 -32.52 56.60
N GLU A 262 19.10 -32.42 57.29
CA GLU A 262 20.27 -33.32 57.14
C GLU A 262 19.94 -34.79 57.44
#